data_AF-A0A3D4UX90-F1
#
_entry.id   AF-A0A3D4UX90-F1
#
_cell.length_a   1.000
_cell.length_b   1.000
_cell.length_c   1.000
_cell.angle_alpha   90.00
_cell.angle_beta   90.00
_cell.angle_gamma   90.00
#
_symmetry.space_group_name_H-M   'P 1'
#
loop_
_entity.id
_entity.type
_entity.pdbx_description
1 polymer ?
#
loop_
_entity_poly.entity_id
_entity_poly.type
_entity_poly.pdbx_seq_one_letter_code
_entity_poly.pdbx_strand_id
1 'polypeptide(L)'
;MKLKYSILLVILIATTASLFAQKTYKQVFSDPAEVQSGYLGLHYFGVDAGFNNLSGASILSVGAETLYPINDKLKAEGLFLYSLFSLEKTSFPFLLNAGAEFTLSSKTKNTTIPVLLAFSYERNYLEGKDINTYTTVKLPGDITSELNVRGGLYLRNSAFEYEENFTFYEVTNIFHKGVYAGLGYTRKLFMHIQDSDGYTFAYARNFRPFVDVLVLPTSVDVTSGGNTQTLEETLGWRAGMTWQLNPMTQKQNFDRKIGFFGNLLYRLEFGQRPLEGFYVTTSLAWTIKKFK
;
A
#
# COMPACT_ATOMS: atom_id res chain seq x y z
N MET A 1 61.67 25.45 -2.04
CA MET A 1 61.33 24.01 -1.91
C MET A 1 60.33 23.72 -0.78
N LYS A 2 60.48 24.25 0.44
CA LYS A 2 59.64 23.90 1.60
C LYS A 2 58.11 24.07 1.40
N LEU A 3 57.67 25.15 0.75
CA LEU A 3 56.23 25.45 0.55
C LEU A 3 55.50 24.41 -0.36
N LYS A 4 56.17 23.87 -1.38
CA LYS A 4 55.58 22.90 -2.31
C LYS A 4 55.32 21.54 -1.66
N TYR A 5 56.19 21.11 -0.75
CA TYR A 5 56.01 19.86 0.01
C TYR A 5 54.95 19.99 1.09
N SER A 6 54.83 21.16 1.73
CA SER A 6 53.77 21.43 2.72
C SER A 6 52.37 21.40 2.09
N ILE A 7 52.21 21.97 0.89
CA ILE A 7 50.93 21.93 0.16
C ILE A 7 50.58 20.49 -0.25
N LEU A 8 51.55 19.71 -0.74
CA LEU A 8 51.33 18.31 -1.11
C LEU A 8 50.92 17.45 0.11
N LEU A 9 51.54 17.68 1.26
CA LEU A 9 51.24 16.97 2.51
C LEU A 9 49.83 17.33 3.03
N VAL A 10 49.44 18.61 2.99
CA VAL A 10 48.10 19.05 3.39
C VAL A 10 47.03 18.50 2.45
N ILE A 11 47.28 18.45 1.13
CA ILE A 11 46.37 17.82 0.16
C ILE A 11 46.28 16.32 0.40
N LEU A 12 47.39 15.63 0.70
CA LEU A 12 47.40 14.20 0.99
C LEU A 12 46.67 13.86 2.29
N ILE A 13 46.86 14.65 3.35
CA ILE A 13 46.14 14.50 4.63
C ILE A 13 44.66 14.85 4.47
N ALA A 14 44.33 15.90 3.72
CA ALA A 14 42.94 16.30 3.47
C ALA A 14 42.20 15.28 2.60
N THR A 15 42.85 14.70 1.59
CA THR A 15 42.24 13.67 0.72
C THR A 15 42.11 12.31 1.42
N THR A 16 43.08 11.93 2.27
CA THR A 16 42.97 10.69 3.08
C THR A 16 41.95 10.83 4.21
N ALA A 17 41.91 11.96 4.92
CA ALA A 17 40.93 12.19 5.99
C ALA A 17 39.49 12.25 5.46
N SER A 18 39.25 12.79 4.26
CA SER A 18 37.92 12.79 3.65
C SER A 18 37.49 11.43 3.09
N LEU A 19 38.43 10.54 2.74
CA LEU A 19 38.15 9.13 2.40
C LEU A 19 37.74 8.30 3.62
N PHE A 20 38.26 8.59 4.82
CA PHE A 20 37.87 7.90 6.06
C PHE A 20 36.60 8.44 6.73
N ALA A 21 36.11 9.61 6.32
CA ALA A 21 34.90 10.23 6.88
C ALA A 21 33.60 9.77 6.20
N GLN A 22 33.67 8.97 5.12
CA GLN A 22 32.49 8.50 4.42
C GLN A 22 31.95 7.20 5.04
N LYS A 23 30.79 7.31 5.68
CA LYS A 23 30.05 6.16 6.22
C LYS A 23 29.71 5.19 5.09
N THR A 24 30.28 3.98 5.13
CA THR A 24 30.00 2.92 4.16
C THR A 24 28.97 1.94 4.72
N TYR A 25 28.30 1.20 3.84
CA TYR A 25 27.26 0.24 4.22
C TYR A 25 27.49 -1.08 3.49
N LYS A 26 27.20 -2.20 4.16
CA LYS A 26 27.23 -3.54 3.57
C LYS A 26 26.01 -4.34 3.97
N GLN A 27 25.54 -5.20 3.06
CA GLN A 27 24.57 -6.24 3.37
C GLN A 27 25.28 -7.35 4.15
N VAL A 28 24.73 -7.73 5.31
CA VAL A 28 25.28 -8.84 6.13
C VAL A 28 24.37 -10.07 6.14
N PHE A 29 23.09 -9.90 5.78
CA PHE A 29 22.11 -10.98 5.66
C PHE A 29 21.03 -10.57 4.66
N SER A 30 20.51 -11.50 3.87
CA SER A 30 19.35 -11.28 3.01
C SER A 30 18.54 -12.57 2.92
N ASP A 31 17.28 -12.51 3.31
CA ASP A 31 16.35 -13.65 3.17
C ASP A 31 14.91 -13.13 3.16
N PRO A 32 14.25 -13.06 1.99
CA PRO A 32 12.86 -12.64 1.88
C PRO A 32 11.86 -13.47 2.70
N ALA A 33 12.20 -14.69 3.14
CA ALA A 33 11.34 -15.51 3.98
C ALA A 33 11.17 -14.95 5.40
N GLU A 34 12.03 -14.02 5.81
CA GLU A 34 11.94 -13.33 7.10
C GLU A 34 10.92 -12.18 7.10
N VAL A 35 10.37 -11.81 5.94
CA VAL A 35 9.28 -10.84 5.84
C VAL A 35 8.05 -11.33 6.61
N GLN A 36 7.58 -10.52 7.57
CA GLN A 36 6.30 -10.72 8.26
C GLN A 36 5.16 -10.38 7.29
N SER A 37 4.82 -11.35 6.44
CA SER A 37 3.83 -11.17 5.38
C SER A 37 2.40 -11.07 5.93
N GLY A 38 2.15 -11.67 7.10
CA GLY A 38 0.87 -11.58 7.77
C GLY A 38 0.74 -10.33 8.64
N TYR A 39 -0.44 -9.70 8.60
CA TYR A 39 -0.71 -8.48 9.36
C TYR A 39 -2.19 -8.30 9.67
N LEU A 40 -2.45 -7.52 10.72
CA LEU A 40 -3.72 -6.80 10.94
C LEU A 40 -3.43 -5.30 10.87
N GLY A 41 -3.93 -4.63 9.83
CA GLY A 41 -3.88 -3.19 9.63
C GLY A 41 -5.13 -2.51 10.15
N LEU A 42 -4.98 -1.48 10.97
CA LEU A 42 -6.06 -0.61 11.42
C LEU A 42 -6.06 0.65 10.55
N HIS A 43 -7.12 0.83 9.78
CA HIS A 43 -7.33 1.96 8.89
C HIS A 43 -7.91 3.12 9.68
N TYR A 44 -7.19 4.24 9.72
CA TYR A 44 -7.64 5.49 10.35
C TYR A 44 -8.02 6.56 9.32
N PHE A 45 -7.54 6.41 8.09
CA PHE A 45 -7.82 7.31 7.00
C PHE A 45 -7.94 6.52 5.70
N GLY A 46 -9.19 6.31 5.28
CA GLY A 46 -9.53 5.82 3.95
C GLY A 46 -10.37 6.84 3.19
N VAL A 47 -10.15 6.93 1.89
CA VAL A 47 -10.93 7.73 0.95
C VAL A 47 -11.38 6.81 -0.16
N ASP A 48 -12.64 6.93 -0.57
CA ASP A 48 -13.24 6.24 -1.71
C ASP A 48 -13.93 7.30 -2.56
N ALA A 49 -13.33 7.69 -3.67
CA ALA A 49 -13.87 8.69 -4.57
C ALA A 49 -14.53 8.00 -5.76
N GLY A 50 -15.83 8.22 -5.96
CA GLY A 50 -16.55 7.85 -7.19
C GLY A 50 -16.57 9.04 -8.15
N PHE A 51 -16.11 8.85 -9.39
CA PHE A 51 -16.03 9.93 -10.38
C PHE A 51 -17.34 10.09 -11.18
N ASN A 52 -18.06 8.98 -11.38
CA ASN A 52 -19.37 8.96 -12.04
C ASN A 52 -20.54 8.89 -11.06
N ASN A 53 -20.24 8.77 -9.75
CA ASN A 53 -21.22 8.66 -8.69
C ASN A 53 -20.64 9.33 -7.43
N LEU A 54 -20.75 10.66 -7.36
CA LEU A 54 -20.21 11.45 -6.25
C LEU A 54 -20.95 11.11 -4.93
N SER A 55 -22.26 10.89 -5.00
CA SER A 55 -23.08 10.47 -3.86
C SER A 55 -22.54 9.22 -3.15
N GLY A 56 -21.95 8.28 -3.89
CA GLY A 56 -21.32 7.06 -3.37
C GLY A 56 -19.95 7.26 -2.73
N ALA A 57 -19.36 8.45 -2.77
CA ALA A 57 -18.03 8.72 -2.26
C ALA A 57 -17.98 8.73 -0.71
N SER A 58 -16.82 8.34 -0.18
CA SER A 58 -16.42 8.45 1.22
C SER A 58 -15.15 9.27 1.32
N ILE A 59 -15.21 10.37 2.07
CA ILE A 59 -14.05 11.24 2.31
C ILE A 59 -13.28 10.87 3.58
N LEU A 60 -13.86 9.99 4.42
CA LEU A 60 -13.19 9.44 5.59
C LEU A 60 -13.81 8.09 5.96
N SER A 61 -13.02 7.03 5.85
CA SER A 61 -13.36 5.70 6.32
C SER A 61 -12.36 5.21 7.36
N VAL A 62 -12.88 4.44 8.32
CA VAL A 62 -12.10 3.70 9.31
C VAL A 62 -12.39 2.22 9.19
N GLY A 63 -11.46 1.37 9.64
CA GLY A 63 -11.71 -0.06 9.60
C GLY A 63 -10.47 -0.92 9.79
N ALA A 64 -10.49 -2.11 9.21
CA ALA A 64 -9.43 -3.08 9.37
C ALA A 64 -9.16 -3.84 8.08
N GLU A 65 -7.89 -4.18 7.86
CA GLU A 65 -7.45 -5.06 6.79
C GLU A 65 -6.56 -6.14 7.37
N THR A 66 -6.69 -7.37 6.89
CA THR A 66 -5.89 -8.49 7.36
C THR A 66 -5.38 -9.31 6.20
N LEU A 67 -4.14 -9.79 6.33
CA LEU A 67 -3.62 -10.89 5.55
C LEU A 67 -3.11 -11.92 6.56
N TYR A 68 -3.75 -13.08 6.61
CA TYR A 68 -3.42 -14.13 7.55
C TYR A 68 -2.83 -15.33 6.80
N PRO A 69 -1.55 -15.68 7.01
CA PRO A 69 -0.94 -16.86 6.42
C PRO A 69 -1.54 -18.13 7.05
N ILE A 70 -2.19 -18.95 6.23
CA ILE A 70 -2.69 -20.26 6.65
C ILE A 70 -1.57 -21.30 6.50
N ASN A 71 -0.80 -21.21 5.40
CA ASN A 71 0.43 -21.95 5.15
C ASN A 71 1.29 -21.20 4.11
N ASP A 72 2.40 -21.80 3.68
CA ASP A 72 3.35 -21.20 2.73
C ASP A 72 2.74 -20.77 1.38
N LYS A 73 1.60 -21.35 0.98
CA LYS A 73 0.92 -21.05 -0.29
C LYS A 73 -0.40 -20.34 -0.12
N LEU A 74 -1.14 -20.55 0.97
CA LEU A 74 -2.50 -20.04 1.16
C LEU A 74 -2.54 -18.97 2.24
N LYS A 75 -3.15 -17.83 1.91
CA LYS A 75 -3.38 -16.72 2.83
C LYS A 75 -4.85 -16.34 2.80
N ALA A 76 -5.46 -16.10 3.95
CA ALA A 76 -6.78 -15.47 4.04
C ALA A 76 -6.61 -13.95 4.00
N GLU A 77 -7.46 -13.25 3.25
CA GLU A 77 -7.47 -11.80 3.19
C GLU A 77 -8.84 -11.24 3.58
N GLY A 78 -8.83 -10.10 4.26
CA GLY A 78 -10.02 -9.41 4.68
C GLY A 78 -9.81 -7.90 4.64
N LEU A 79 -10.83 -7.16 4.23
CA LEU A 79 -10.92 -5.72 4.36
C LEU A 79 -12.32 -5.40 4.85
N PHE A 80 -12.42 -4.56 5.87
CA PHE A 80 -13.65 -3.90 6.25
C PHE A 80 -13.36 -2.41 6.38
N LEU A 81 -14.11 -1.58 5.68
CA LEU A 81 -14.09 -0.12 5.81
C LEU A 81 -15.50 0.36 6.09
N TYR A 82 -15.64 1.21 7.10
CA TYR A 82 -16.85 1.92 7.45
C TYR A 82 -16.64 3.40 7.16
N SER A 83 -17.54 4.01 6.39
CA SER A 83 -17.43 5.43 6.03
C SER A 83 -18.04 6.29 7.14
N LEU A 84 -17.23 7.15 7.76
CA LEU A 84 -17.69 8.12 8.76
C LEU A 84 -18.40 9.31 8.11
N PHE A 85 -17.97 9.69 6.91
CA PHE A 85 -18.57 10.77 6.13
C PHE A 85 -18.85 10.27 4.71
N SER A 86 -20.13 10.04 4.43
CA SER A 86 -20.68 9.81 3.09
C SER A 86 -21.53 11.02 2.71
N LEU A 87 -21.47 11.45 1.44
CA LEU A 87 -22.09 12.71 1.02
C LEU A 87 -23.62 12.66 1.12
N GLU A 88 -24.24 11.58 0.65
CA GLU A 88 -25.72 11.52 0.52
C GLU A 88 -26.34 10.26 1.15
N LYS A 89 -25.53 9.34 1.71
CA LYS A 89 -26.05 8.09 2.27
C LYS A 89 -26.56 8.26 3.70
N THR A 90 -27.84 7.93 3.93
CA THR A 90 -28.48 7.96 5.26
C THR A 90 -28.34 6.65 6.06
N SER A 91 -28.03 5.52 5.41
CA SER A 91 -27.85 4.20 6.04
C SER A 91 -26.36 3.84 6.17
N PHE A 92 -26.02 2.81 6.97
CA PHE A 92 -24.64 2.37 7.29
C PHE A 92 -23.76 2.11 6.05
N PRO A 93 -22.86 3.04 5.62
CA PRO A 93 -21.97 2.83 4.48
C PRO A 93 -20.79 1.93 4.82
N PHE A 94 -20.56 0.89 4.01
CA PHE A 94 -19.41 0.02 4.22
C PHE A 94 -18.89 -0.62 2.94
N LEU A 95 -17.64 -1.07 3.01
CA LEU A 95 -16.99 -1.96 2.06
C LEU A 95 -16.44 -3.17 2.83
N LEU A 96 -16.78 -4.37 2.40
CA LEU A 96 -16.23 -5.63 2.91
C LEU A 96 -15.67 -6.45 1.74
N ASN A 97 -14.40 -6.81 1.82
CA ASN A 97 -13.81 -7.89 1.03
C ASN A 97 -13.43 -9.03 1.97
N ALA A 98 -13.77 -10.26 1.63
CA ALA A 98 -13.32 -11.44 2.37
C ALA A 98 -12.95 -12.54 1.38
N GLY A 99 -11.72 -13.04 1.41
CA GLY A 99 -11.25 -13.99 0.41
C GLY A 99 -9.96 -14.70 0.78
N ALA A 100 -9.33 -15.28 -0.22
CA ALA A 100 -8.07 -15.97 -0.08
C ALA A 100 -7.14 -15.69 -1.27
N GLU A 101 -5.84 -15.74 -1.00
CA GLU A 101 -4.75 -15.67 -1.97
C GLU A 101 -3.98 -17.00 -1.95
N PHE A 102 -3.77 -17.58 -3.13
CA PHE A 102 -2.98 -18.80 -3.31
C PHE A 102 -1.77 -18.54 -4.22
N THR A 103 -0.57 -18.83 -3.71
CA THR A 103 0.69 -18.70 -4.43
C THR A 103 0.85 -19.82 -5.46
N LEU A 104 0.83 -19.46 -6.75
CA LEU A 104 1.04 -20.39 -7.87
C LEU A 104 2.52 -20.69 -8.08
N SER A 105 3.36 -19.65 -8.02
CA SER A 105 4.79 -19.78 -8.24
C SER A 105 5.55 -18.74 -7.44
N SER A 106 6.79 -19.07 -7.08
CA SER A 106 7.69 -18.19 -6.35
C SER A 106 9.07 -18.24 -6.98
N LYS A 107 9.72 -17.08 -7.12
CA LYS A 107 11.08 -16.96 -7.66
C LYS A 107 11.88 -15.95 -6.87
N THR A 108 13.02 -16.39 -6.35
CA THR A 108 14.01 -15.53 -5.70
C THR A 108 15.11 -15.15 -6.68
N LYS A 109 15.49 -13.87 -6.69
CA LYS A 109 16.62 -13.36 -7.47
C LYS A 109 17.45 -12.39 -6.61
N ASN A 110 18.76 -12.51 -6.71
CA ASN A 110 19.69 -11.50 -6.20
C ASN A 110 19.69 -10.28 -7.13
N THR A 111 19.59 -9.09 -6.55
CA THR A 111 19.58 -7.82 -7.29
C THR A 111 20.16 -6.68 -6.47
N THR A 112 20.50 -5.58 -7.13
CA THR A 112 20.98 -4.37 -6.47
C THR A 112 19.78 -3.51 -6.05
N ILE A 113 19.66 -3.27 -4.75
CA ILE A 113 18.49 -2.67 -4.12
C ILE A 113 18.85 -1.27 -3.61
N PRO A 114 18.08 -0.22 -3.96
CA PRO A 114 18.19 1.07 -3.33
C PRO A 114 17.58 1.02 -1.93
N VAL A 115 18.43 1.13 -0.92
CA VAL A 115 18.03 1.24 0.49
C VAL A 115 17.98 2.71 0.86
N LEU A 116 16.82 3.18 1.34
CA LEU A 116 16.67 4.51 1.92
C LEU A 116 17.23 4.51 3.34
N LEU A 117 18.25 5.33 3.59
CA LEU A 117 18.91 5.47 4.88
C LEU A 117 18.30 6.61 5.71
N ALA A 118 17.99 7.73 5.06
CA ALA A 118 17.41 8.90 5.70
C ALA A 118 16.52 9.66 4.72
N PHE A 119 15.50 10.30 5.27
CA PHE A 119 14.64 11.26 4.59
C PHE A 119 14.47 12.47 5.51
N SER A 120 14.65 13.66 4.95
CA SER A 120 14.33 14.94 5.59
C SER A 120 13.51 15.80 4.63
N TYR A 121 12.50 16.46 5.18
CA TYR A 121 11.71 17.49 4.51
C TYR A 121 11.89 18.80 5.27
N GLU A 122 12.32 19.84 4.56
CA GLU A 122 12.41 21.19 5.09
C GLU A 122 11.69 22.15 4.15
N ARG A 123 10.77 22.94 4.71
CA ARG A 123 10.08 24.00 3.99
C ARG A 123 10.73 25.33 4.31
N ASN A 124 11.37 25.95 3.33
CA ASN A 124 11.83 27.31 3.46
C ASN A 124 10.66 28.26 3.14
N TYR A 125 9.98 28.72 4.19
CA TYR A 125 8.84 29.65 4.08
C TYR A 125 9.22 31.02 3.50
N LEU A 126 10.49 31.42 3.55
CA LEU A 126 10.97 32.70 3.03
C LEU A 126 11.21 32.67 1.52
N GLU A 127 11.71 31.55 0.98
CA GLU A 127 11.95 31.37 -0.46
C GLU A 127 10.82 30.64 -1.18
N GLY A 128 9.80 30.18 -0.45
CA GLY A 128 8.72 29.36 -1.02
C GLY A 128 9.22 28.02 -1.59
N LYS A 129 10.33 27.50 -1.09
CA LYS A 129 10.97 26.28 -1.59
C LYS A 129 10.83 25.13 -0.62
N ASP A 130 10.46 23.98 -1.16
CA ASP A 130 10.51 22.70 -0.46
C ASP A 130 11.84 22.00 -0.78
N ILE A 131 12.63 21.70 0.26
CA ILE A 131 13.88 20.95 0.15
C ILE A 131 13.65 19.54 0.66
N ASN A 132 13.67 18.59 -0.27
CA ASN A 132 13.62 17.16 0.03
C ASN A 132 15.04 16.57 -0.03
N THR A 133 15.53 16.03 1.08
CA THR A 133 16.83 15.34 1.11
C THR A 133 16.61 13.85 1.37
N TYR A 134 16.99 13.01 0.40
CA TYR A 134 16.98 11.55 0.53
C TYR A 134 18.40 11.01 0.43
N THR A 135 18.79 10.15 1.38
CA THR A 135 20.06 9.43 1.29
C THR A 135 19.77 7.97 1.00
N THR A 136 20.26 7.48 -0.14
CA THR A 136 20.11 6.08 -0.54
C THR A 136 21.46 5.41 -0.78
N VAL A 137 21.58 4.14 -0.40
CA VAL A 137 22.72 3.29 -0.76
C VAL A 137 22.23 2.10 -1.60
N LYS A 138 23.01 1.71 -2.61
CA LYS A 138 22.73 0.54 -3.44
C LYS A 138 23.46 -0.67 -2.85
N LEU A 139 22.71 -1.68 -2.42
CA LEU A 139 23.26 -2.90 -1.81
C LEU A 139 22.73 -4.15 -2.52
N PRO A 140 23.53 -5.22 -2.65
CA PRO A 140 23.00 -6.50 -3.11
C PRO A 140 21.98 -7.04 -2.10
N GLY A 141 20.98 -7.75 -2.59
CA GLY A 141 20.00 -8.45 -1.76
C GLY A 141 19.06 -9.30 -2.58
N ASP A 142 18.43 -10.26 -1.91
CA ASP A 142 17.49 -11.19 -2.53
C ASP A 142 16.07 -10.62 -2.50
N ILE A 143 15.36 -10.76 -3.63
CA ILE A 143 13.94 -10.43 -3.76
C ILE A 143 13.18 -11.68 -4.19
N THR A 144 12.16 -12.04 -3.42
CA THR A 144 11.21 -13.09 -3.82
C THR A 144 10.00 -12.45 -4.48
N SER A 145 9.65 -12.95 -5.66
CA SER A 145 8.44 -12.60 -6.39
C SER A 145 7.48 -13.78 -6.43
N GLU A 146 6.24 -13.59 -6.02
CA GLU A 146 5.19 -14.60 -5.97
C GLU A 146 4.08 -14.22 -6.95
N LEU A 147 3.73 -15.13 -7.86
CA LEU A 147 2.50 -15.01 -8.66
C LEU A 147 1.37 -15.71 -7.91
N ASN A 148 0.26 -15.00 -7.73
CA ASN A 148 -0.85 -15.46 -6.92
C ASN A 148 -2.15 -15.46 -7.71
N VAL A 149 -3.04 -16.39 -7.40
CA VAL A 149 -4.47 -16.27 -7.70
C VAL A 149 -5.19 -15.83 -6.44
N ARG A 150 -6.22 -15.01 -6.58
CA ARG A 150 -7.03 -14.58 -5.45
C ARG A 150 -8.50 -14.56 -5.80
N GLY A 151 -9.34 -14.69 -4.79
CA GLY A 151 -10.78 -14.57 -4.96
C GLY A 151 -11.52 -14.57 -3.64
N GLY A 152 -12.76 -14.11 -3.68
CA GLY A 152 -13.57 -13.98 -2.49
C GLY A 152 -14.89 -13.27 -2.71
N LEU A 153 -15.49 -12.87 -1.60
CA LEU A 153 -16.73 -12.10 -1.52
C LEU A 153 -16.43 -10.61 -1.52
N TYR A 154 -17.25 -9.86 -2.25
CA TYR A 154 -17.28 -8.41 -2.28
C TYR A 154 -18.67 -7.95 -1.86
N LEU A 155 -18.74 -7.16 -0.79
CA LEU A 155 -19.96 -6.48 -0.35
C LEU A 155 -19.68 -4.99 -0.23
N ARG A 156 -20.55 -4.15 -0.78
CA ARG A 156 -20.47 -2.70 -0.60
C ARG A 156 -21.88 -2.14 -0.46
N ASN A 157 -22.06 -1.29 0.53
CA ASN A 157 -23.27 -0.51 0.72
C ASN A 157 -22.92 0.97 0.55
N SER A 158 -23.41 1.62 -0.51
CA SER A 158 -23.12 3.01 -0.87
C SER A 158 -24.38 3.74 -1.37
N ALA A 159 -24.28 4.99 -1.80
CA ALA A 159 -25.37 5.69 -2.47
C ALA A 159 -25.14 5.70 -3.98
N PHE A 160 -26.21 5.79 -4.77
CA PHE A 160 -26.20 5.87 -6.22
C PHE A 160 -26.96 7.11 -6.66
N GLU A 161 -26.34 7.90 -7.52
CA GLU A 161 -26.89 9.11 -8.13
C GLU A 161 -27.33 8.79 -9.56
N TYR A 162 -28.62 8.97 -9.84
CA TYR A 162 -29.15 8.82 -11.19
C TYR A 162 -29.21 10.18 -11.89
N GLU A 163 -28.44 10.29 -12.97
CA GLU A 163 -28.38 11.45 -13.85
C GLU A 163 -28.72 11.02 -15.29
N GLU A 164 -29.59 11.78 -15.96
CA GLU A 164 -29.87 11.61 -17.37
C GLU A 164 -29.74 12.97 -18.07
N ASN A 165 -28.88 13.06 -19.09
CA ASN A 165 -28.63 14.30 -19.85
C ASN A 165 -28.27 15.53 -18.98
N PHE A 166 -27.36 15.39 -18.00
CA PHE A 166 -26.96 16.49 -17.09
C PHE A 166 -28.06 17.02 -16.17
N THR A 167 -29.16 16.26 -16.03
CA THR A 167 -30.23 16.55 -15.08
C THR A 167 -30.20 15.50 -13.96
N PHE A 168 -30.16 15.96 -12.71
CA PHE A 168 -30.22 15.12 -11.53
C PHE A 168 -31.66 14.71 -11.24
N TYR A 169 -31.91 13.42 -11.07
CA TYR A 169 -33.26 12.89 -10.82
C TYR A 169 -33.43 12.35 -9.40
N GLU A 170 -32.50 11.51 -8.93
CA GLU A 170 -32.66 10.84 -7.65
C GLU A 170 -31.31 10.36 -7.07
N VAL A 171 -31.19 10.40 -5.74
CA VAL A 171 -30.14 9.71 -5.00
C VAL A 171 -30.78 8.61 -4.16
N THR A 172 -30.32 7.37 -4.34
CA THR A 172 -30.87 6.20 -3.65
C THR A 172 -29.76 5.31 -3.09
N ASN A 173 -30.14 4.28 -2.33
CA ASN A 173 -29.21 3.32 -1.76
C ASN A 173 -28.87 2.22 -2.77
N ILE A 174 -27.58 1.89 -2.90
CA ILE A 174 -27.11 0.79 -3.72
C ILE A 174 -26.32 -0.22 -2.88
N PHE A 175 -26.60 -1.50 -3.10
CA PHE A 175 -25.92 -2.59 -2.43
C PHE A 175 -25.30 -3.54 -3.45
N HIS A 176 -23.98 -3.51 -3.56
CA HIS A 176 -23.24 -4.46 -4.37
C HIS A 176 -22.95 -5.70 -3.53
N LYS A 177 -23.34 -6.86 -4.05
CA LYS A 177 -23.03 -8.15 -3.46
C LYS A 177 -22.62 -9.13 -4.55
N GLY A 178 -21.46 -9.73 -4.40
CA GLY A 178 -21.03 -10.77 -5.31
C GLY A 178 -19.63 -11.26 -5.01
N VAL A 179 -18.93 -11.66 -6.07
CA VAL A 179 -17.62 -12.29 -5.98
C VAL A 179 -16.58 -11.51 -6.76
N TYR A 180 -15.32 -11.67 -6.36
CA TYR A 180 -14.18 -11.25 -7.16
C TYR A 180 -13.23 -12.42 -7.38
N ALA A 181 -12.54 -12.41 -8.52
CA ALA A 181 -11.47 -13.34 -8.84
C ALA A 181 -10.39 -12.61 -9.63
N GLY A 182 -9.13 -12.93 -9.37
CA GLY A 182 -8.04 -12.15 -9.92
C GLY A 182 -6.65 -12.76 -9.75
N LEU A 183 -5.67 -11.97 -10.16
CA LEU A 183 -4.26 -12.28 -10.09
C LEU A 183 -3.54 -11.25 -9.22
N GLY A 184 -2.58 -11.73 -8.45
CA GLY A 184 -1.69 -10.92 -7.63
C GLY A 184 -0.24 -11.17 -7.98
N TYR A 185 0.62 -10.19 -7.71
CA TYR A 185 2.05 -10.34 -7.86
C TYR A 185 2.77 -9.74 -6.66
N THR A 186 3.18 -10.57 -5.72
CA THR A 186 3.81 -10.11 -4.47
C THR A 186 5.33 -10.04 -4.61
N ARG A 187 5.94 -8.95 -4.14
CA ARG A 187 7.40 -8.79 -4.01
C ARG A 187 7.79 -8.60 -2.55
N LYS A 188 8.68 -9.46 -2.08
CA LYS A 188 9.21 -9.47 -0.71
C LYS A 188 10.71 -9.22 -0.72
N LEU A 189 11.15 -8.43 0.25
CA LEU A 189 12.55 -8.13 0.52
C LEU A 189 12.75 -8.08 2.03
N PHE A 190 13.80 -8.73 2.52
CA PHE A 190 14.31 -8.54 3.86
C PHE A 190 15.84 -8.67 3.86
N MET A 191 16.51 -7.72 4.51
CA MET A 191 17.96 -7.72 4.64
C MET A 191 18.43 -7.03 5.91
N HIS A 192 19.58 -7.46 6.42
CA HIS A 192 20.32 -6.74 7.46
C HIS A 192 21.47 -5.95 6.84
N ILE A 193 21.65 -4.73 7.32
CA ILE A 193 22.62 -3.78 6.82
C ILE A 193 23.48 -3.34 7.99
N GLN A 194 24.80 -3.39 7.81
CA GLN A 194 25.77 -2.88 8.77
C GLN A 194 26.51 -1.70 8.16
N ASP A 195 26.67 -0.63 8.92
CA ASP A 195 27.52 0.49 8.54
C ASP A 195 28.99 0.28 8.93
N SER A 196 29.87 1.18 8.47
CA SER A 196 31.30 1.17 8.79
C SER A 196 31.61 1.24 10.29
N ASP A 197 30.69 1.79 11.08
CA ASP A 197 30.85 1.98 12.53
C ASP A 197 30.36 0.74 13.31
N GLY A 198 29.88 -0.28 12.60
CA GLY A 198 29.39 -1.54 13.16
C GLY A 198 27.91 -1.53 13.53
N TYR A 199 27.18 -0.43 13.32
CA TYR A 199 25.75 -0.35 13.64
C TYR A 199 24.92 -1.12 12.61
N THR A 200 24.05 -2.01 13.09
CA THR A 200 23.28 -2.93 12.25
C THR A 200 21.78 -2.71 12.36
N PHE A 201 21.09 -2.53 11.23
CA PHE A 201 19.65 -2.38 11.17
C PHE A 201 19.04 -3.31 10.10
N ALA A 202 17.75 -3.60 10.23
CA ALA A 202 17.01 -4.36 9.25
C ALA A 202 16.25 -3.44 8.28
N TYR A 203 16.12 -3.89 7.04
CA TYR A 203 15.34 -3.24 5.99
C TYR A 203 14.45 -4.28 5.33
N ALA A 204 13.15 -4.01 5.29
CA ALA A 204 12.18 -4.94 4.73
C ALA A 204 11.10 -4.22 3.94
N ARG A 205 10.58 -4.86 2.90
CA ARG A 205 9.40 -4.39 2.15
C ARG A 205 8.54 -5.55 1.68
N ASN A 206 7.24 -5.32 1.63
CA ASN A 206 6.26 -6.21 1.04
C ASN A 206 5.35 -5.37 0.13
N PHE A 207 5.36 -5.66 -1.17
CA PHE A 207 4.58 -4.95 -2.18
C PHE A 207 3.68 -5.94 -2.91
N ARG A 208 2.36 -5.71 -2.92
CA ARG A 208 1.37 -6.67 -3.42
C ARG A 208 0.37 -6.00 -4.36
N PRO A 209 0.73 -5.73 -5.62
CA PRO A 209 -0.20 -5.37 -6.67
C PRO A 209 -1.12 -6.54 -7.05
N PHE A 210 -2.32 -6.20 -7.52
CA PHE A 210 -3.34 -7.14 -7.95
C PHE A 210 -4.27 -6.55 -9.01
N VAL A 211 -4.96 -7.43 -9.74
CA VAL A 211 -6.06 -7.11 -10.65
C VAL A 211 -7.15 -8.16 -10.47
N ASP A 212 -8.39 -7.72 -10.27
CA ASP A 212 -9.55 -8.57 -10.08
C ASP A 212 -10.66 -8.22 -11.06
N VAL A 213 -11.39 -9.24 -11.52
CA VAL A 213 -12.71 -9.12 -12.13
C VAL A 213 -13.76 -9.21 -11.03
N LEU A 214 -14.78 -8.36 -11.09
CA LEU A 214 -15.88 -8.30 -10.15
C LEU A 214 -17.16 -8.78 -10.84
N VAL A 215 -17.84 -9.75 -10.23
CA VAL A 215 -19.17 -10.20 -10.66
C VAL A 215 -20.14 -9.85 -9.54
N LEU A 216 -20.81 -8.70 -9.68
CA LEU A 216 -21.65 -8.07 -8.68
C LEU A 216 -23.02 -7.78 -9.31
N PRO A 217 -23.95 -8.76 -9.35
CA PRO A 217 -25.30 -8.54 -9.84
C PRO A 217 -25.95 -7.43 -9.01
N THR A 218 -26.07 -6.25 -9.60
CA THR A 218 -26.55 -5.04 -8.93
C THR A 218 -27.77 -4.52 -9.67
N SER A 219 -28.82 -4.22 -8.93
CA SER A 219 -30.08 -3.69 -9.45
C SER A 219 -30.58 -2.59 -8.54
N VAL A 220 -31.05 -1.49 -9.12
CA VAL A 220 -31.58 -0.33 -8.41
C VAL A 220 -32.80 0.19 -9.15
N ASP A 221 -33.90 0.37 -8.42
CA ASP A 221 -35.07 1.08 -8.92
C ASP A 221 -34.89 2.58 -8.74
N VAL A 222 -35.07 3.34 -9.82
CA VAL A 222 -35.01 4.81 -9.83
C VAL A 222 -36.29 5.39 -10.41
N THR A 223 -36.71 6.52 -9.87
CA THR A 223 -37.88 7.26 -10.31
C THR A 223 -37.44 8.50 -11.08
N SER A 224 -37.72 8.53 -12.38
CA SER A 224 -37.43 9.66 -13.26
C SER A 224 -38.69 10.06 -14.01
N GLY A 225 -39.04 11.35 -13.98
CA GLY A 225 -40.20 11.88 -14.71
C GLY A 225 -41.55 11.25 -14.34
N GLY A 226 -41.69 10.69 -13.13
CA GLY A 226 -42.91 10.03 -12.65
C GLY A 226 -43.04 8.54 -13.03
N ASN A 227 -42.04 7.98 -13.73
CA ASN A 227 -41.94 6.55 -14.02
C ASN A 227 -40.83 5.91 -13.18
N THR A 228 -41.06 4.71 -12.68
CA THR A 228 -40.02 3.88 -12.05
C THR A 228 -39.39 2.98 -13.09
N GLN A 229 -38.07 2.99 -13.19
CA GLN A 229 -37.27 2.11 -14.03
C GLN A 229 -36.23 1.37 -13.20
N THR A 230 -35.97 0.11 -13.56
CA THR A 230 -34.94 -0.71 -12.92
C THR A 230 -33.67 -0.65 -13.75
N LEU A 231 -32.56 -0.25 -13.13
CA LEU A 231 -31.23 -0.25 -13.73
C LEU A 231 -30.45 -1.46 -13.23
N GLU A 232 -29.84 -2.21 -14.14
CA GLU A 232 -29.08 -3.42 -13.81
C GLU A 232 -27.70 -3.42 -14.47
N GLU A 233 -26.68 -3.74 -13.68
CA GLU A 233 -25.33 -3.99 -14.19
C GLU A 233 -24.66 -5.05 -13.30
N THR A 234 -23.80 -5.89 -13.88
CA THR A 234 -23.22 -7.04 -13.19
C THR A 234 -21.70 -7.04 -13.15
N LEU A 235 -21.03 -6.53 -14.18
CA LEU A 235 -19.60 -6.69 -14.34
C LEU A 235 -18.85 -5.45 -13.91
N GLY A 236 -17.80 -5.65 -13.15
CA GLY A 236 -16.83 -4.62 -12.80
C GLY A 236 -15.42 -5.18 -12.85
N TRP A 237 -14.45 -4.32 -12.57
CA TRP A 237 -13.05 -4.70 -12.46
C TRP A 237 -12.35 -3.77 -11.48
N ARG A 238 -11.23 -4.23 -10.94
CA ARG A 238 -10.35 -3.37 -10.14
C ARG A 238 -8.91 -3.76 -10.30
N ALA A 239 -8.03 -2.79 -10.13
CA ALA A 239 -6.62 -2.99 -9.92
C ALA A 239 -6.22 -2.26 -8.65
N GLY A 240 -5.25 -2.81 -7.92
CA GLY A 240 -4.81 -2.20 -6.68
C GLY A 240 -3.45 -2.67 -6.24
N MET A 241 -2.99 -2.11 -5.14
CA MET A 241 -1.76 -2.48 -4.47
C MET A 241 -1.89 -2.32 -2.96
N THR A 242 -1.15 -3.14 -2.23
CA THR A 242 -0.79 -2.86 -0.84
C THR A 242 0.73 -2.77 -0.72
N TRP A 243 1.21 -1.77 0.02
CA TRP A 243 2.63 -1.55 0.26
C TRP A 243 2.89 -1.42 1.74
N GLN A 244 3.55 -2.43 2.29
CA GLN A 244 3.93 -2.47 3.69
C GLN A 244 5.40 -2.06 3.85
N LEU A 245 5.62 -1.09 4.73
CA LEU A 245 6.94 -0.65 5.10
C LEU A 245 7.45 -1.47 6.29
N ASN A 246 8.72 -1.88 6.21
CA ASN A 246 9.43 -2.63 7.26
C ASN A 246 8.61 -3.78 7.88
N PRO A 247 8.03 -4.71 7.10
CA PRO A 247 7.31 -5.89 7.60
C PRO A 247 8.24 -6.86 8.33
N MET A 248 8.65 -6.48 9.53
CA MET A 248 9.58 -7.20 10.40
C MET A 248 9.21 -6.96 11.86
N THR A 249 9.71 -7.82 12.74
CA THR A 249 9.57 -7.71 14.19
C THR A 249 10.70 -6.89 14.79
N GLN A 250 10.53 -6.44 16.04
CA GLN A 250 11.59 -5.75 16.78
C GLN A 250 12.85 -6.62 16.94
N LYS A 251 12.69 -7.93 17.16
CA LYS A 251 13.79 -8.89 17.27
C LYS A 251 14.60 -8.98 15.98
N GLN A 252 13.90 -9.06 14.84
CA GLN A 252 14.53 -9.03 13.50
C GLN A 252 15.25 -7.70 13.23
N ASN A 253 14.90 -6.62 13.95
CA ASN A 253 15.59 -5.33 13.90
C ASN A 253 16.55 -5.13 15.10
N PHE A 254 17.18 -6.20 15.60
CA PHE A 254 18.19 -6.12 16.67
C PHE A 254 17.66 -5.46 17.96
N ASP A 255 16.42 -5.79 18.33
CA ASP A 255 15.68 -5.24 19.46
C ASP A 255 15.44 -3.72 19.41
N ARG A 256 15.63 -3.10 18.24
CA ARG A 256 15.41 -1.67 18.04
C ARG A 256 13.96 -1.38 17.70
N LYS A 257 13.42 -0.34 18.34
CA LYS A 257 12.06 0.13 18.10
C LYS A 257 11.86 0.43 16.61
N ILE A 258 10.79 -0.14 16.05
CA ILE A 258 10.30 0.23 14.73
C ILE A 258 9.47 1.50 14.94
N GLY A 259 9.89 2.61 14.32
CA GLY A 259 9.19 3.89 14.44
C GLY A 259 7.74 3.79 13.97
N PHE A 260 6.90 4.75 14.38
CA PHE A 260 5.46 4.76 14.05
C PHE A 260 5.20 4.58 12.54
N PHE A 261 5.91 5.33 11.70
CA PHE A 261 5.83 5.24 10.24
C PHE A 261 6.37 3.92 9.66
N GLY A 262 7.20 3.20 10.42
CA GLY A 262 7.72 1.88 10.05
C GLY A 262 6.68 0.76 10.15
N ASN A 263 5.48 1.04 10.65
CA ASN A 263 4.35 0.09 10.69
C ASN A 263 3.24 0.45 9.71
N LEU A 264 3.49 1.35 8.76
CA LEU A 264 2.47 1.74 7.79
C LEU A 264 2.25 0.70 6.69
N LEU A 265 0.97 0.55 6.34
CA LEU A 265 0.47 -0.09 5.15
C LEU A 265 -0.26 0.96 4.33
N TYR A 266 0.21 1.17 3.11
CA TYR A 266 -0.48 1.99 2.12
C TYR A 266 -1.29 1.08 1.20
N ARG A 267 -2.53 1.47 0.90
CA ARG A 267 -3.39 0.80 -0.06
C ARG A 267 -3.88 1.80 -1.09
N LEU A 268 -3.87 1.37 -2.35
CA LEU A 268 -4.48 2.08 -3.47
C LEU A 268 -5.24 1.08 -4.31
N GLU A 269 -6.46 1.41 -4.69
CA GLU A 269 -7.35 0.63 -5.54
C GLU A 269 -8.03 1.59 -6.51
N PHE A 270 -8.21 1.17 -7.75
CA PHE A 270 -9.02 1.87 -8.73
C PHE A 270 -9.71 0.86 -9.62
N GLY A 271 -10.82 1.25 -10.23
CA GLY A 271 -11.57 0.35 -11.07
C GLY A 271 -12.94 0.87 -11.41
N GLN A 272 -13.79 -0.05 -11.87
CA GLN A 272 -15.18 0.22 -12.18
C GLN A 272 -16.07 -0.74 -11.40
N ARG A 273 -17.08 -0.18 -10.72
CA ARG A 273 -18.16 -0.94 -10.10
C ARG A 273 -19.42 -0.80 -10.96
N PRO A 274 -20.26 -1.84 -11.04
CA PRO A 274 -21.56 -1.73 -11.70
C PRO A 274 -22.35 -0.55 -11.14
N LEU A 275 -22.99 0.23 -12.01
CA LEU A 275 -23.81 1.42 -11.72
C LEU A 275 -23.05 2.60 -11.05
N GLU A 276 -22.05 2.39 -10.20
CA GLU A 276 -21.27 3.51 -9.61
C GLU A 276 -20.20 4.06 -10.56
N GLY A 277 -19.84 3.31 -11.61
CA GLY A 277 -18.81 3.71 -12.57
C GLY A 277 -17.40 3.67 -11.98
N PHE A 278 -16.54 4.59 -12.43
CA PHE A 278 -15.12 4.61 -12.06
C PHE A 278 -14.90 5.14 -10.65
N TYR A 279 -14.00 4.49 -9.91
CA TYR A 279 -13.64 4.88 -8.55
C TYR A 279 -12.13 4.78 -8.29
N VAL A 280 -11.70 5.50 -7.24
CA VAL A 280 -10.38 5.37 -6.62
C VAL A 280 -10.54 5.27 -5.12
N THR A 281 -9.99 4.23 -4.51
CA THR A 281 -9.92 4.05 -3.06
C THR A 281 -8.47 4.11 -2.61
N THR A 282 -8.14 4.97 -1.66
CA THR A 282 -6.81 5.02 -1.04
C THR A 282 -6.94 4.97 0.47
N SER A 283 -5.99 4.33 1.15
CA SER A 283 -6.00 4.30 2.61
C SER A 283 -4.62 4.09 3.23
N LEU A 284 -4.49 4.57 4.46
CA LEU A 284 -3.34 4.37 5.32
C LEU A 284 -3.76 3.61 6.57
N ALA A 285 -3.08 2.49 6.81
CA ALA A 285 -3.28 1.67 7.99
C ALA A 285 -2.00 1.53 8.81
N TRP A 286 -2.18 1.41 10.12
CA TRP A 286 -1.11 1.01 11.03
C TRP A 286 -1.19 -0.50 11.27
N THR A 287 -0.08 -1.21 11.04
CA THR A 287 -0.06 -2.68 11.04
C THR A 287 0.50 -3.28 12.32
N ILE A 288 -0.23 -4.27 12.83
CA ILE A 288 0.22 -5.21 13.85
C ILE A 288 0.78 -6.44 13.13
N LYS A 289 2.11 -6.62 13.23
CA LYS A 289 2.88 -7.67 12.54
C LYS A 289 3.18 -8.80 13.50
N LYS A 290 2.22 -9.73 13.65
CA LYS A 290 2.34 -10.87 14.57
C LYS A 290 2.19 -12.24 13.90
N PHE A 291 1.93 -12.29 12.60
CA PHE A 291 1.58 -13.53 11.91
C PHE A 291 2.64 -13.83 10.84
N LYS A 292 3.25 -15.02 10.90
CA LYS A 292 4.20 -15.55 9.92
C LYS A 292 3.54 -16.67 9.14
#